data_AF-A0A7X6V3L3-F1
#
_entry.id   AF-A0A7X6V3L3-F1
#
_cell.length_a   1.000
_cell.length_b   1.000
_cell.length_c   1.000
_cell.angle_alpha   90.00
_cell.angle_beta   90.00
_cell.angle_gamma   90.00
#
_symmetry.space_group_name_H-M   'P 1'
#
loop_
_entity.id
_entity.type
_entity.pdbx_description
1 polymer ?
#
loop_
_entity_poly.entity_id
_entity_poly.type
_entity_poly.pdbx_seq_one_letter_code
_entity_poly.pdbx_strand_id
1 'polypeptide(L)'
;MKKIATIFLTLCIASLVYAQSDWKAILDSLALESRAKADIVLSKFDTISGEKILYSLQDRDYYLIFKQDSCFKEYVVKVDGVCNILSIKEVEKDKEIEGLKAKRFLSRGSRKHLKRLLEERQIVKNAFDTSRYSPEFRTSMPNATYVAGVPSYFVMKDENDKRYGEYSLSSITTPCPIKPDLWAYIIRTLSENMD
;
A
#
# COMPACT_ATOMS: atom_id res chain seq x y z
N MET A 1 -51.35 15.30 -10.37
CA MET A 1 -50.12 15.74 -9.66
C MET A 1 -49.43 14.62 -8.90
N LYS A 2 -50.10 13.87 -8.00
CA LYS A 2 -49.47 12.77 -7.23
C LYS A 2 -48.77 11.70 -8.10
N LYS A 3 -49.42 11.19 -9.16
CA LYS A 3 -48.84 10.18 -10.07
C LYS A 3 -47.61 10.67 -10.85
N ILE A 4 -47.57 11.95 -11.23
CA ILE A 4 -46.44 12.55 -11.96
C ILE A 4 -45.24 12.69 -11.02
N ALA A 5 -45.47 13.11 -9.77
CA ALA A 5 -44.42 13.18 -8.76
C ALA A 5 -43.84 11.79 -8.42
N THR A 6 -44.67 10.74 -8.38
CA THR A 6 -44.20 9.37 -8.17
C THR A 6 -43.32 8.89 -9.33
N ILE A 7 -43.71 9.17 -10.58
CA ILE A 7 -42.92 8.81 -11.77
C ILE A 7 -41.57 9.55 -11.77
N PHE A 8 -41.56 10.86 -11.46
CA PHE A 8 -40.33 11.64 -11.34
C PHE A 8 -39.40 11.10 -10.23
N LEU A 9 -39.96 10.77 -9.06
CA LEU A 9 -39.17 10.19 -7.96
C LEU A 9 -38.57 8.84 -8.34
N THR A 10 -39.33 7.97 -9.00
CA THR A 10 -38.80 6.68 -9.49
C THR A 10 -37.73 6.85 -10.56
N LEU A 11 -37.85 7.87 -11.44
CA LEU A 11 -36.83 8.17 -12.45
C LEU A 11 -35.53 8.66 -11.81
N CYS A 12 -35.62 9.52 -10.80
CA CYS A 12 -34.46 10.03 -10.05
C CYS A 12 -33.74 8.92 -9.27
N ILE A 13 -34.50 7.99 -8.65
CA ILE A 13 -33.90 6.85 -7.95
C ILE A 13 -33.21 5.92 -8.94
N ALA A 14 -33.83 5.64 -10.09
CA ALA A 14 -33.23 4.82 -11.13
C ALA A 14 -31.92 5.43 -11.66
N SER A 15 -31.88 6.75 -11.94
CA SER A 15 -30.66 7.42 -12.41
C SER A 15 -29.55 7.45 -11.37
N LEU A 16 -29.88 7.60 -10.08
CA LEU A 16 -28.93 7.47 -8.97
C LEU A 16 -28.33 6.06 -8.90
N VAL A 17 -29.15 5.02 -9.05
CA VAL A 17 -28.69 3.61 -9.05
C VAL A 17 -27.78 3.32 -10.24
N TYR A 18 -28.14 3.79 -11.44
CA TYR A 18 -27.29 3.66 -12.63
C TYR A 18 -25.94 4.39 -12.49
N ALA A 19 -25.96 5.62 -11.95
CA ALA A 19 -24.72 6.37 -11.73
C ALA A 19 -23.81 5.67 -10.71
N GLN A 20 -24.38 5.06 -9.66
CA GLN A 20 -23.64 4.26 -8.69
C GLN A 20 -23.04 2.99 -9.31
N SER A 21 -23.76 2.30 -10.20
CA SER A 21 -23.23 1.11 -10.87
C SER A 21 -22.09 1.45 -11.84
N ASP A 22 -22.20 2.55 -12.60
CA ASP A 22 -21.15 2.98 -13.53
C ASP A 22 -19.89 3.40 -12.79
N TRP A 23 -20.04 4.16 -11.70
CA TRP A 23 -18.91 4.56 -10.87
C TRP A 23 -18.18 3.37 -10.25
N LYS A 24 -18.92 2.35 -9.79
CA LYS A 24 -18.33 1.12 -9.29
C LYS A 24 -17.55 0.37 -10.37
N ALA A 25 -18.10 0.27 -11.59
CA ALA A 25 -17.41 -0.38 -12.70
C ALA A 25 -16.10 0.33 -13.06
N ILE A 26 -16.09 1.67 -13.05
CA ILE A 26 -14.89 2.48 -13.26
C ILE A 26 -13.86 2.25 -12.16
N LEU A 27 -14.28 2.28 -10.89
CA LEU A 27 -13.39 2.02 -9.75
C LEU A 27 -12.77 0.62 -9.83
N ASP A 28 -13.57 -0.39 -10.14
CA ASP A 28 -13.09 -1.77 -10.29
C ASP A 28 -12.11 -1.88 -11.47
N SER A 29 -12.36 -1.18 -12.59
CA SER A 29 -11.42 -1.10 -13.72
C SER A 29 -10.10 -0.45 -13.34
N LEU A 30 -10.13 0.69 -12.64
CA LEU A 30 -8.92 1.38 -12.16
C LEU A 30 -8.16 0.50 -11.16
N ALA A 31 -8.88 -0.20 -10.29
CA ALA A 31 -8.30 -1.12 -9.33
C ALA A 31 -7.57 -2.29 -10.01
N LEU A 32 -8.13 -2.83 -11.09
CA LEU A 32 -7.48 -3.86 -11.91
C LEU A 32 -6.25 -3.31 -12.65
N GLU A 33 -6.28 -2.05 -13.08
CA GLU A 33 -5.12 -1.39 -13.66
C GLU A 33 -3.98 -1.25 -12.64
N SER A 34 -4.26 -0.71 -11.44
CA SER A 34 -3.26 -0.60 -10.36
C SER A 34 -2.67 -1.97 -10.00
N ARG A 35 -3.51 -3.01 -9.97
CA ARG A 35 -3.11 -4.40 -9.77
C ARG A 35 -2.13 -4.89 -10.83
N ALA A 36 -2.45 -4.67 -12.11
CA ALA A 36 -1.58 -5.07 -13.22
C ALA A 36 -0.26 -4.31 -13.20
N LYS A 37 -0.28 -3.01 -12.91
CA LYS A 37 0.93 -2.20 -12.76
C LYS A 37 1.81 -2.67 -11.61
N ALA A 38 1.21 -2.98 -10.46
CA ALA A 38 1.94 -3.57 -9.33
C ALA A 38 2.60 -4.91 -9.69
N ASP A 39 1.93 -5.76 -10.46
CA ASP A 39 2.51 -7.02 -10.94
C ASP A 39 3.69 -6.78 -11.89
N ILE A 40 3.57 -5.83 -12.82
CA ILE A 40 4.66 -5.44 -13.73
C ILE A 40 5.86 -4.86 -12.95
N VAL A 41 5.61 -4.06 -11.91
CA VAL A 41 6.69 -3.52 -11.07
C VAL A 41 7.37 -4.66 -10.32
N LEU A 42 6.62 -5.56 -9.70
CA LEU A 42 7.18 -6.71 -8.98
C LEU A 42 7.96 -7.64 -9.91
N SER A 43 7.54 -7.84 -11.16
CA SER A 43 8.24 -8.73 -12.09
C SER A 43 9.67 -8.26 -12.41
N LYS A 44 9.95 -6.97 -12.22
CA LYS A 44 11.32 -6.42 -12.37
C LYS A 44 12.25 -6.84 -11.23
N PHE A 45 11.70 -7.44 -10.17
CA PHE A 45 12.41 -7.94 -9.01
C PHE A 45 12.23 -9.46 -8.86
N ASP A 46 11.86 -10.20 -9.91
CA ASP A 46 11.64 -11.67 -9.84
C ASP A 46 12.88 -12.48 -9.42
N THR A 47 14.07 -11.86 -9.48
CA THR A 47 15.30 -12.45 -8.93
C THR A 47 15.31 -12.52 -7.40
N ILE A 48 14.42 -11.78 -6.73
CA ILE A 48 14.26 -11.73 -5.28
C ILE A 48 13.12 -12.67 -4.89
N SER A 49 13.46 -13.91 -4.50
CA SER A 49 12.49 -14.87 -3.99
C SER A 49 12.01 -14.50 -2.58
N GLY A 50 10.80 -14.94 -2.23
CA GLY A 50 10.23 -14.84 -0.89
C GLY A 50 8.89 -14.10 -0.86
N GLU A 51 8.37 -13.91 0.34
CA GLU A 51 7.18 -13.09 0.57
C GLU A 51 7.47 -11.62 0.26
N LYS A 52 6.49 -10.91 -0.30
CA LYS A 52 6.65 -9.52 -0.75
C LYS A 52 5.44 -8.66 -0.40
N ILE A 53 5.70 -7.42 0.01
CA ILE A 53 4.70 -6.38 0.19
C ILE A 53 4.98 -5.28 -0.83
N LEU A 54 3.93 -4.79 -1.48
CA LEU A 54 3.97 -3.63 -2.36
C LEU A 54 2.91 -2.64 -1.92
N TYR A 55 3.30 -1.38 -1.86
CA TYR A 55 2.40 -0.24 -1.74
C TYR A 55 2.67 0.75 -2.86
N SER A 56 1.64 1.27 -3.53
CA SER A 56 1.73 2.30 -4.55
C SER A 56 1.02 3.57 -4.11
N LEU A 57 1.57 4.72 -4.52
CA LEU A 57 0.89 6.00 -4.58
C LEU A 57 0.77 6.40 -6.06
N GLN A 58 -0.45 6.68 -6.50
CA GLN A 58 -0.80 7.10 -7.88
C GLN A 58 -0.29 6.15 -8.97
N ASP A 59 -0.03 4.89 -8.64
CA ASP A 59 0.62 3.91 -9.52
C ASP A 59 1.95 4.40 -10.12
N ARG A 60 2.63 5.32 -9.42
CA ARG A 60 3.87 5.96 -9.87
C ARG A 60 5.01 5.76 -8.88
N ASP A 61 4.73 5.95 -7.60
CA ASP A 61 5.71 5.83 -6.54
C ASP A 61 5.38 4.58 -5.72
N TYR A 62 6.30 3.63 -5.73
CA TYR A 62 6.14 2.30 -5.14
C TYR A 62 7.09 2.13 -3.97
N TYR A 63 6.61 1.44 -2.95
CA TYR A 63 7.42 0.95 -1.87
C TYR A 63 7.30 -0.57 -1.80
N LEU A 64 8.45 -1.24 -1.89
CA LEU A 64 8.57 -2.69 -1.95
C LEU A 64 9.29 -3.18 -0.70
N ILE A 65 8.79 -4.25 -0.09
CA ILE A 65 9.46 -4.96 1.01
C ILE A 65 9.51 -6.43 0.64
N PHE A 66 10.69 -7.00 0.56
CA PHE A 66 10.92 -8.43 0.36
C PHE A 66 11.44 -9.04 1.65
N LYS A 67 10.82 -10.12 2.10
CA LYS A 67 11.30 -10.92 3.22
C LYS A 67 12.14 -12.07 2.68
N GLN A 68 13.41 -12.09 3.05
CA GLN A 68 14.35 -13.17 2.70
C GLN A 68 14.87 -13.76 4.00
N ASP A 69 14.48 -15.00 4.32
CA ASP A 69 14.84 -15.67 5.56
C ASP A 69 14.56 -14.80 6.82
N SER A 70 15.62 -14.26 7.42
CA SER A 70 15.58 -13.40 8.61
C SER A 70 15.79 -11.91 8.33
N CYS A 71 15.98 -11.50 7.08
CA CYS A 71 16.24 -10.11 6.69
C CYS A 71 15.15 -9.53 5.77
N PHE A 72 15.12 -8.20 5.69
CA PHE A 72 14.20 -7.47 4.82
C PHE A 72 14.99 -6.63 3.84
N LYS A 73 14.65 -6.74 2.55
CA LYS A 73 15.14 -5.82 1.51
C LYS A 73 14.02 -4.89 1.13
N GLU A 74 14.31 -3.60 1.11
CA GLU A 74 13.32 -2.57 0.93
C GLU A 74 13.75 -1.61 -0.18
N TYR A 75 12.80 -1.24 -1.03
CA TYR A 75 13.05 -0.38 -2.17
C TYR A 75 11.96 0.67 -2.31
N VAL A 76 12.35 1.91 -2.58
CA VAL A 76 11.48 2.94 -3.12
C VAL A 76 11.74 3.00 -4.62
N VAL A 77 10.69 2.82 -5.42
CA VAL A 77 10.77 2.70 -6.88
C VAL A 77 9.83 3.72 -7.51
N LYS A 78 10.35 4.53 -8.42
CA LYS A 78 9.55 5.45 -9.22
C LYS A 78 9.45 4.92 -10.64
N VAL A 79 8.26 4.97 -11.21
CA VAL A 79 8.01 4.52 -12.59
C VAL A 79 7.32 5.57 -13.45
N ASP A 80 7.36 5.38 -14.76
CA ASP A 80 6.55 6.14 -15.73
C ASP A 80 5.15 5.52 -15.91
N GLY A 81 4.33 6.11 -16.80
CA GLY A 81 2.96 5.67 -17.05
C GLY A 81 2.82 4.26 -17.66
N VAL A 82 3.90 3.70 -18.22
CA VAL A 82 3.96 2.33 -18.76
C VAL A 82 4.83 1.41 -17.89
N CYS A 83 5.03 1.81 -16.63
CA CYS A 83 5.77 1.09 -15.61
C CYS A 83 7.28 0.94 -15.85
N ASN A 84 7.93 1.70 -16.76
CA ASN A 84 9.39 1.73 -16.83
C ASN A 84 9.97 2.33 -15.56
N ILE A 85 11.06 1.74 -15.06
CA ILE A 85 11.71 2.22 -13.86
C ILE A 85 12.45 3.52 -14.20
N LEU A 86 12.07 4.59 -13.51
CA LEU A 86 12.75 5.89 -13.56
C LEU A 86 13.83 5.97 -12.49
N SER A 87 13.56 5.44 -11.28
CA SER A 87 14.54 5.36 -10.21
C SER A 87 14.26 4.19 -9.26
N ILE A 88 15.32 3.68 -8.64
CA ILE A 88 15.27 2.69 -7.55
C ILE A 88 16.19 3.19 -6.45
N LYS A 89 15.71 3.19 -5.21
CA LYS A 89 16.48 3.51 -4.01
C LYS A 89 16.31 2.41 -2.98
N GLU A 90 17.41 1.78 -2.59
CA GLU A 90 17.42 0.80 -1.49
C GLU A 90 17.28 1.52 -0.13
N VAL A 91 16.43 1.02 0.74
CA VAL A 91 16.23 1.54 2.10
C VAL A 91 17.10 0.72 3.06
N GLU A 92 18.28 1.25 3.39
CA GLU A 92 19.34 0.53 4.11
C GLU A 92 19.20 0.53 5.65
N LYS A 93 17.98 0.43 6.17
CA LYS A 93 17.71 0.50 7.62
C LYS A 93 18.42 -0.61 8.43
N ASP A 94 18.59 -1.82 7.87
CA ASP A 94 19.34 -2.89 8.53
C ASP A 94 20.83 -2.56 8.67
N LYS A 95 21.44 -1.99 7.62
CA LYS A 95 22.85 -1.54 7.66
C LYS A 95 23.01 -0.42 8.70
N GLU A 96 22.02 0.48 8.79
CA GLU A 96 22.02 1.54 9.80
C GLU A 96 21.91 0.99 11.24
N ILE A 97 21.03 0.01 11.49
CA ILE A 97 20.90 -0.65 12.79
C ILE A 97 22.21 -1.29 13.20
N GLU A 98 22.85 -2.07 12.31
CA GLU A 98 24.12 -2.74 12.61
C GLU A 98 25.25 -1.73 12.82
N GLY A 99 25.30 -0.66 12.01
CA GLY A 99 26.25 0.44 12.19
C GLY A 99 26.08 1.17 13.53
N LEU A 100 24.86 1.27 14.07
CA LEU A 100 24.60 1.83 15.39
C LEU A 100 24.97 0.84 16.51
N LYS A 101 24.65 -0.45 16.37
CA LYS A 101 24.99 -1.48 17.37
C LYS A 101 26.50 -1.69 17.50
N ALA A 102 27.26 -1.55 16.42
CA ALA A 102 28.71 -1.72 16.42
C ALA A 102 29.46 -0.60 17.18
N LYS A 103 28.81 0.55 17.45
CA LYS A 103 29.46 1.66 18.17
C LYS A 103 29.62 1.33 19.65
N ARG A 104 30.87 1.39 20.14
CA ARG A 104 31.21 1.19 21.57
C ARG A 104 30.47 2.15 22.49
N PHE A 105 30.21 3.38 22.05
CA PHE A 105 29.45 4.38 22.79
C PHE A 105 28.40 5.04 21.88
N LEU A 106 27.14 5.02 22.35
CA LEU A 106 26.02 5.69 21.68
C LEU A 106 25.58 6.91 22.48
N SER A 107 25.40 8.04 21.79
CA SER A 107 24.76 9.23 22.37
C SER A 107 23.29 8.93 22.74
N ARG A 108 22.70 9.75 23.61
CA ARG A 108 21.27 9.62 23.97
C ARG A 108 20.37 9.69 22.73
N GLY A 109 20.68 10.58 21.77
CA GLY A 109 19.95 10.70 20.52
C GLY A 109 20.06 9.45 19.65
N SER A 110 21.27 8.90 19.51
CA SER A 110 21.51 7.67 18.74
C SER A 110 20.82 6.46 19.36
N ARG A 111 20.73 6.36 20.69
CA ARG A 111 19.96 5.29 21.36
C ARG A 111 18.46 5.39 21.08
N LYS A 112 17.90 6.61 21.13
CA LYS A 112 16.48 6.84 20.80
C LYS A 112 16.20 6.48 19.34
N HIS A 113 17.10 6.86 18.43
CA HIS A 113 17.01 6.52 17.02
C HIS A 113 17.11 5.01 16.77
N LEU A 114 18.08 4.33 17.38
CA LEU A 114 18.19 2.87 17.31
C LEU A 114 16.93 2.17 17.82
N LYS A 115 16.37 2.61 18.95
CA LYS A 115 15.12 2.07 19.49
C LYS A 115 13.98 2.20 18.47
N ARG A 116 13.83 3.37 17.85
CA ARG A 116 12.83 3.61 16.80
C ARG A 116 13.03 2.67 15.60
N LEU A 117 14.26 2.51 15.11
CA LEU A 117 14.56 1.60 13.99
C LEU A 117 14.19 0.14 14.33
N LEU A 118 14.46 -0.30 15.56
CA LEU A 118 14.08 -1.65 16.01
C LEU A 118 12.56 -1.83 16.11
N GLU A 119 11.83 -0.82 16.57
CA GLU A 119 10.36 -0.81 16.58
C GLU A 119 9.78 -0.90 15.16
N GLU A 120 10.34 -0.12 14.23
CA GLU A 120 9.98 -0.17 12.80
C GLU A 120 10.21 -1.55 12.19
N ARG A 121 11.33 -2.21 12.52
CA ARG A 121 11.60 -3.57 12.06
C ARG A 121 10.59 -4.56 12.60
N GLN A 122 10.13 -4.38 13.84
CA GLN A 122 9.07 -5.22 14.38
C GLN A 122 7.74 -4.99 13.66
N ILE A 123 7.42 -3.75 13.26
CA ILE A 123 6.24 -3.44 12.44
C ILE A 123 6.33 -4.17 11.09
N VAL A 124 7.46 -4.07 10.39
CA VAL A 124 7.69 -4.75 9.11
C VAL A 124 7.60 -6.27 9.26
N LYS A 125 8.24 -6.84 10.28
CA LYS A 125 8.15 -8.28 10.55
C LYS A 125 6.72 -8.75 10.77
N ASN A 126 5.94 -7.97 11.53
CA ASN A 126 4.53 -8.26 11.80
C ASN A 126 3.62 -8.04 10.58
N ALA A 127 4.11 -7.39 9.52
CA ALA A 127 3.36 -7.14 8.29
C ALA A 127 3.29 -8.38 7.38
N PHE A 128 4.15 -9.37 7.58
CA PHE A 128 4.13 -10.65 6.85
C PHE A 128 3.25 -11.72 7.52
N ASP A 129 2.54 -11.38 8.59
CA ASP A 129 1.56 -12.26 9.22
C ASP A 129 0.24 -12.25 8.43
N THR A 130 0.09 -13.22 7.53
CA THR A 130 -1.07 -13.35 6.61
C THR A 130 -2.41 -13.46 7.33
N SER A 131 -2.42 -13.98 8.56
CA SER A 131 -3.66 -14.15 9.36
C SER A 131 -4.35 -12.82 9.69
N ARG A 132 -3.63 -11.70 9.53
CA ARG A 132 -4.11 -10.36 9.86
C ARG A 132 -4.74 -9.64 8.67
N TYR A 133 -4.78 -10.28 7.51
CA TYR A 133 -5.29 -9.67 6.30
C TYR A 133 -6.57 -10.34 5.82
N SER A 134 -7.44 -9.52 5.25
CA SER A 134 -8.60 -9.99 4.49
C SER A 134 -8.12 -10.67 3.20
N PRO A 135 -8.72 -11.81 2.80
CA PRO A 135 -8.43 -12.44 1.50
C PRO A 135 -9.10 -11.70 0.33
N GLU A 136 -10.09 -10.85 0.61
CA GLU A 136 -10.85 -10.12 -0.41
C GLU A 136 -10.08 -8.93 -0.98
N PHE A 137 -10.16 -8.73 -2.30
CA PHE A 137 -9.70 -7.52 -2.96
C PHE A 137 -10.69 -6.38 -2.75
N ARG A 138 -10.27 -5.32 -2.06
CA ARG A 138 -11.14 -4.20 -1.70
C ARG A 138 -10.94 -3.00 -2.62
N THR A 139 -12.00 -2.60 -3.31
CA THR A 139 -12.04 -1.37 -4.14
C THR A 139 -12.80 -0.22 -3.48
N SER A 140 -13.44 -0.50 -2.32
CA SER A 140 -14.16 0.49 -1.54
C SER A 140 -14.23 0.09 -0.06
N MET A 141 -14.49 1.09 0.80
CA MET A 141 -14.80 0.93 2.21
C MET A 141 -16.08 1.71 2.56
N PRO A 142 -17.27 1.08 2.50
CA PRO A 142 -18.54 1.79 2.60
C PRO A 142 -18.78 2.46 3.95
N ASN A 143 -18.20 1.93 5.03
CA ASN A 143 -18.37 2.45 6.40
C ASN A 143 -17.17 3.27 6.89
N ALA A 144 -16.28 3.69 5.98
CA ALA A 144 -15.10 4.48 6.34
C ALA A 144 -15.31 5.97 6.06
N THR A 145 -14.66 6.80 6.87
CA THR A 145 -14.48 8.21 6.56
C THR A 145 -13.39 8.35 5.52
N TYR A 146 -13.71 8.99 4.38
CA TYR A 146 -12.74 9.30 3.34
C TYR A 146 -12.12 10.66 3.63
N VAL A 147 -10.80 10.70 3.63
CA VAL A 147 -9.99 11.90 3.80
C VAL A 147 -9.28 12.18 2.49
N ALA A 148 -9.16 13.46 2.13
CA ALA A 148 -8.42 13.89 0.95
C ALA A 148 -7.01 13.25 0.94
N GLY A 149 -6.63 12.74 -0.22
CA GLY A 149 -5.40 11.99 -0.42
C GLY A 149 -5.26 11.60 -1.88
N VAL A 150 -4.23 10.81 -2.17
CA VAL A 150 -4.01 10.29 -3.52
C VAL A 150 -4.43 8.82 -3.60
N PRO A 151 -4.78 8.33 -4.80
CA PRO A 151 -5.04 6.90 -4.99
C PRO A 151 -3.87 6.05 -4.53
N SER A 152 -4.16 4.94 -3.86
CA SER A 152 -3.15 4.00 -3.39
C SER A 152 -3.59 2.55 -3.59
N TYR A 153 -2.60 1.72 -3.89
CA TYR A 153 -2.76 0.27 -3.99
C TYR A 153 -1.85 -0.42 -2.98
N PHE A 154 -2.31 -1.52 -2.39
CA PHE A 154 -1.52 -2.34 -1.49
C PHE A 154 -1.75 -3.80 -1.79
N VAL A 155 -0.69 -4.61 -1.67
CA VAL A 155 -0.79 -6.07 -1.67
C VAL A 155 0.35 -6.67 -0.86
N MET A 156 0.02 -7.70 -0.08
CA MET A 156 1.00 -8.66 0.45
C MET A 156 0.86 -9.96 -0.35
N LYS A 157 1.98 -10.51 -0.82
CA LYS A 157 2.04 -11.79 -1.51
C LYS A 157 2.92 -12.75 -0.74
N ASP A 158 2.44 -13.99 -0.57
CA ASP A 158 3.28 -15.07 -0.05
C ASP A 158 4.22 -15.63 -1.14
N GLU A 159 5.00 -16.65 -0.77
CA GLU A 159 5.97 -17.31 -1.67
C GLU A 159 5.32 -17.96 -2.90
N ASN A 160 4.01 -18.23 -2.87
CA ASN A 160 3.25 -18.81 -3.98
C ASN A 160 2.45 -17.75 -4.75
N ASP A 161 2.81 -16.46 -4.59
CA ASP A 161 2.12 -15.30 -5.17
C ASP A 161 0.64 -15.16 -4.78
N LYS A 162 0.20 -15.86 -3.72
CA LYS A 162 -1.15 -15.68 -3.20
C LYS A 162 -1.24 -14.34 -2.48
N ARG A 163 -2.33 -13.62 -2.74
CA ARG A 163 -2.53 -12.23 -2.32
C ARG A 163 -3.30 -12.13 -1.01
N TYR A 164 -2.90 -11.17 -0.18
CA TYR A 164 -3.48 -10.88 1.12
C TYR A 164 -3.60 -9.37 1.33
N GLY A 165 -4.73 -8.96 1.90
CA GLY A 165 -4.96 -7.58 2.36
C GLY A 165 -5.09 -6.59 1.21
N GLU A 166 -5.33 -7.09 0.00
CA GLU A 166 -5.23 -6.32 -1.22
C GLU A 166 -6.32 -5.25 -1.29
N TYR A 167 -5.93 -4.02 -1.63
CA TYR A 167 -6.89 -2.95 -1.88
C TYR A 167 -6.38 -1.98 -2.94
N SER A 168 -7.34 -1.31 -3.59
CA SER A 168 -7.11 -0.10 -4.38
C SER A 168 -8.15 0.94 -3.96
N LEU A 169 -7.71 2.07 -3.42
CA LEU A 169 -8.59 3.11 -2.90
C LEU A 169 -8.18 4.48 -3.46
N SER A 170 -9.18 5.27 -3.84
CA SER A 170 -8.97 6.62 -4.40
C SER A 170 -8.53 7.66 -3.37
N SER A 171 -8.64 7.35 -2.08
CA SER A 171 -8.38 8.29 -0.99
C SER A 171 -7.97 7.55 0.29
N ILE A 172 -7.52 8.30 1.29
CA ILE A 172 -7.19 7.75 2.61
C ILE A 172 -8.50 7.44 3.34
N THR A 173 -8.58 6.30 4.02
CA THR A 173 -9.77 5.88 4.77
C THR A 173 -9.49 5.74 6.27
N THR A 174 -10.50 6.06 7.08
CA THR A 174 -10.52 5.76 8.52
C THR A 174 -11.73 4.85 8.82
N PRO A 175 -11.52 3.60 9.28
CA PRO A 175 -10.22 2.99 9.57
C PRO A 175 -9.38 2.70 8.32
N CYS A 176 -8.06 2.60 8.49
CA CYS A 176 -7.12 2.21 7.44
C CYS A 176 -7.37 0.73 7.06
N PRO A 177 -7.25 0.34 5.78
CA PRO A 177 -7.51 -1.05 5.36
C PRO A 177 -6.45 -2.03 5.86
N ILE A 178 -5.26 -1.51 6.19
CA ILE A 178 -4.15 -2.23 6.81
C ILE A 178 -3.87 -1.65 8.20
N LYS A 179 -2.96 -2.29 8.95
CA LYS A 179 -2.57 -1.80 10.27
C LYS A 179 -2.08 -0.34 10.19
N PRO A 180 -2.58 0.57 11.03
CA PRO A 180 -2.16 1.96 11.04
C PRO A 180 -0.65 2.15 11.20
N ASP A 181 0.01 1.35 12.05
CA ASP A 181 1.47 1.44 12.26
C ASP A 181 2.26 1.09 10.99
N LEU A 182 1.79 0.09 10.23
CA LEU A 182 2.39 -0.29 8.95
C LEU A 182 2.18 0.81 7.92
N TRP A 183 0.97 1.34 7.81
CA TRP A 183 0.66 2.44 6.90
C TRP A 183 1.52 3.68 7.23
N ALA A 184 1.62 4.07 8.49
CA ALA A 184 2.43 5.19 8.92
C ALA A 184 3.92 4.98 8.63
N TYR A 185 4.42 3.75 8.79
CA TYR A 185 5.78 3.37 8.41
C TYR A 185 6.02 3.53 6.90
N ILE A 186 5.11 3.02 6.08
CA ILE A 186 5.20 3.09 4.61
C ILE A 186 5.19 4.54 4.14
N ILE A 187 4.19 5.34 4.56
CA ILE A 187 4.05 6.73 4.12
C ILE A 187 5.25 7.58 4.53
N ARG A 188 5.76 7.41 5.75
CA ARG A 188 6.98 8.11 6.18
C ARG A 188 8.19 7.69 5.35
N THR A 189 8.37 6.40 5.11
CA THR A 189 9.51 5.91 4.32
C THR A 189 9.46 6.44 2.90
N LEU A 190 8.28 6.46 2.28
CA LEU A 190 8.08 7.11 0.97
C LEU A 190 8.41 8.60 1.05
N SER A 191 7.85 9.34 2.02
CA SER A 191 8.10 10.78 2.16
C SER A 191 9.57 11.14 2.44
N GLU A 192 10.34 10.27 3.12
CA GLU A 192 11.77 10.46 3.38
C GLU A 192 12.65 10.18 2.14
N ASN A 193 12.10 9.52 1.12
CA ASN A 193 12.85 8.99 -0.02
C ASN A 193 12.33 9.45 -1.39
N MET A 194 11.20 10.14 -1.44
CA MET A 194 10.67 10.82 -2.62
C MET A 194 11.19 12.26 -2.62
N ASP A 195 11.84 12.65 -3.72
CA ASP A 195 12.27 14.02 -4.02
C ASP A 195 11.12 14.86 -4.61
#